data_AF-A0A951B7N1-F1
#
_entry.id   AF-A0A951B7N1-F1
#
_cell.length_a   1.000
_cell.length_b   1.000
_cell.length_c   1.000
_cell.angle_alpha   90.00
_cell.angle_beta   90.00
_cell.angle_gamma   90.00
#
_symmetry.space_group_name_H-M   'P 1'
#
loop_
_entity.id
_entity.type
_entity.pdbx_description
1 polymer ?
#
loop_
_entity_poly.entity_id
_entity_poly.type
_entity_poly.pdbx_seq_one_letter_code
_entity_poly.pdbx_strand_id
1 'polypeptide(L)'
;WSFSRQSGMRVLPMDEVQDKGWQYAVEEARRVAGNGPLYLSFDIDSLDPSQAPGTGTPEAGGLTMREALRILRGLRGLDFVGADLVEVAPSFDPGTLTAFNGASVLFELLCLLAEARAKRA
;
A
#
# COMPACT_ATOMS: atom_id res chain seq x y z
N TRP A 1 -14.94 11.55 -6.00
CA TRP A 1 -14.40 12.02 -4.70
C TRP A 1 -15.39 12.66 -3.73
N SER A 2 -16.65 12.97 -4.09
CA SER A 2 -17.59 13.69 -3.19
C SER A 2 -17.82 12.96 -1.86
N PHE A 3 -18.13 11.66 -1.92
CA PHE A 3 -18.31 10.81 -0.74
C PHE A 3 -17.09 10.81 0.18
N SER A 4 -15.91 10.46 -0.35
CA SER A 4 -14.67 10.39 0.45
C SER A 4 -14.38 11.69 1.21
N ARG A 5 -14.57 12.85 0.54
CA ARG A 5 -14.37 14.17 1.16
C ARG A 5 -15.40 14.45 2.25
N GLN A 6 -16.67 14.17 1.99
CA GLN A 6 -17.76 14.38 2.96
C GLN A 6 -17.63 13.46 4.18
N SER A 7 -17.09 12.25 4.01
CA SER A 7 -16.81 11.31 5.09
C SER A 7 -15.53 11.61 5.86
N GLY A 8 -14.77 12.64 5.50
CA GLY A 8 -13.53 13.02 6.18
C GLY A 8 -12.32 12.15 5.83
N MET A 9 -12.38 11.37 4.75
CA MET A 9 -11.23 10.56 4.30
C MET A 9 -10.12 11.45 3.75
N ARG A 10 -8.88 11.14 4.14
CA ARG A 10 -7.70 11.68 3.45
C ARG A 10 -7.43 10.83 2.21
N VAL A 11 -7.65 11.43 1.05
CA VAL A 11 -7.30 10.84 -0.25
C VAL A 11 -6.07 11.56 -0.77
N LEU A 12 -5.01 10.82 -1.11
CA LEU A 12 -3.83 11.32 -1.81
C LEU A 12 -3.94 10.90 -3.29
N PRO A 13 -4.32 11.80 -4.23
CA PRO A 13 -4.25 11.50 -5.65
C PRO A 13 -2.81 11.19 -6.07
N MET A 14 -2.64 10.39 -7.12
CA MET A 14 -1.31 9.98 -7.57
C MET A 14 -0.43 11.19 -7.95
N ASP A 15 -1.00 12.22 -8.60
CA ASP A 15 -0.32 13.48 -8.90
C ASP A 15 0.28 14.14 -7.64
N GLU A 16 -0.47 14.14 -6.53
CA GLU A 16 0.02 14.71 -5.26
C GLU A 16 1.18 13.90 -4.68
N VAL A 17 1.13 12.56 -4.82
CA VAL A 17 2.19 11.66 -4.38
C VAL A 17 3.44 11.80 -5.27
N GLN A 18 3.27 11.99 -6.58
CA GLN A 18 4.38 12.22 -7.51
C GLN A 18 5.07 13.57 -7.23
N ASP A 19 4.29 14.63 -7.04
CA ASP A 19 4.82 15.99 -6.81
C ASP A 19 5.54 16.11 -5.46
N LYS A 20 5.01 15.47 -4.41
CA LYS A 20 5.54 15.60 -3.03
C LYS A 20 6.41 14.43 -2.59
N GLY A 21 6.41 13.34 -3.34
CA GLY A 21 7.17 12.12 -3.07
C GLY A 21 6.52 11.19 -2.04
N TRP A 22 7.05 9.96 -1.99
CA TRP A 22 6.56 8.90 -1.09
C TRP A 22 6.71 9.25 0.41
N GLN A 23 7.67 10.10 0.78
CA GLN A 23 7.85 10.54 2.16
C GLN A 23 6.61 11.31 2.66
N TYR A 24 6.07 12.19 1.81
CA TYR A 24 4.86 12.92 2.13
C TYR A 24 3.66 12.00 2.35
N ALA A 25 3.54 10.94 1.53
CA ALA A 25 2.49 9.94 1.72
C ALA A 25 2.62 9.22 3.07
N VAL A 26 3.84 8.88 3.50
CA VAL A 26 4.10 8.30 4.82
C VAL A 26 3.74 9.27 5.95
N GLU A 27 4.16 10.53 5.85
CA GLU A 27 3.84 11.55 6.85
C GLU A 27 2.32 11.74 7.01
N GLU A 28 1.60 11.87 5.90
CA GLU A 28 0.14 12.01 5.91
C GLU A 28 -0.55 10.74 6.43
N ALA A 29 -0.10 9.55 6.02
CA ALA A 29 -0.64 8.29 6.52
C ALA A 29 -0.48 8.19 8.06
N ARG A 30 0.69 8.55 8.59
CA ARG A 30 0.94 8.54 10.05
C ARG A 30 0.10 9.58 10.78
N ARG A 31 -0.03 10.79 10.22
CA ARG A 31 -0.86 11.86 10.78
C ARG A 31 -2.32 11.43 10.89
N VAL A 32 -2.85 10.74 9.87
CA VAL A 32 -4.23 10.25 9.83
C VAL A 32 -4.44 9.04 10.74
N ALA A 33 -3.48 8.10 10.75
CA ALA A 33 -3.54 6.88 11.53
C ALA A 33 -3.58 7.13 13.05
N GLY A 34 -2.86 8.14 13.54
CA GLY A 34 -2.76 8.41 14.97
C GLY A 34 -2.18 7.23 15.75
N ASN A 35 -2.71 6.97 16.95
CA ASN A 35 -2.20 5.96 17.89
C ASN A 35 -3.14 4.77 18.10
N GLY A 36 -4.22 4.68 17.32
CA GLY A 36 -5.20 3.59 17.43
C GLY A 36 -4.79 2.32 16.67
N PRO A 37 -5.58 1.24 16.82
CA PRO A 37 -5.41 0.04 16.01
C PRO A 37 -5.68 0.33 14.53
N LEU A 38 -4.84 -0.22 13.65
CA LEU A 38 -4.90 0.04 12.20
C LEU A 38 -5.04 -1.25 11.40
N TYR A 39 -5.77 -1.16 10.30
CA TYR A 39 -5.79 -2.18 9.26
C TYR A 39 -5.13 -1.62 8.00
N LEU A 40 -4.34 -2.45 7.31
CA LEU A 40 -3.69 -2.08 6.05
C LEU A 40 -4.20 -2.97 4.92
N SER A 41 -4.92 -2.40 3.96
CA SER A 41 -5.27 -3.09 2.72
C SER A 41 -4.38 -2.59 1.59
N PHE A 42 -3.74 -3.51 0.86
CA PHE A 42 -2.90 -3.18 -0.28
C PHE A 42 -3.49 -3.77 -1.56
N ASP A 43 -3.98 -2.89 -2.43
CA ASP A 43 -4.38 -3.25 -3.78
C ASP A 43 -3.16 -3.25 -4.70
N ILE A 44 -2.93 -4.34 -5.42
CA ILE A 44 -1.78 -4.45 -6.33
C ILE A 44 -1.89 -3.50 -7.53
N ASP A 45 -3.10 -3.06 -7.88
CA ASP A 45 -3.35 -2.13 -8.97
C ASP A 45 -2.92 -0.67 -8.65
N SER A 46 -2.55 -0.41 -7.40
CA SER A 46 -1.91 0.85 -6.99
C SER A 46 -0.50 1.01 -7.58
N LEU A 47 0.10 -0.09 -8.04
CA LEU A 47 1.37 -0.09 -8.74
C LEU A 47 1.17 0.19 -10.22
N ASP A 48 2.17 0.83 -10.84
CA ASP A 48 2.15 1.01 -12.28
C ASP A 48 2.05 -0.35 -13.01
N PRO A 49 1.33 -0.47 -14.14
CA PRO A 49 1.17 -1.72 -14.88
C PRO A 49 2.50 -2.34 -15.36
N SER A 50 3.58 -1.55 -15.46
CA SER A 50 4.93 -2.07 -15.69
C SER A 50 5.47 -2.93 -14.54
N GLN A 51 4.89 -2.80 -13.36
CA GLN A 51 5.24 -3.52 -12.13
C GLN A 51 4.19 -4.58 -11.77
N ALA A 52 2.90 -4.33 -12.07
CA ALA A 52 1.80 -5.22 -11.73
C ALA A 52 0.82 -5.39 -12.91
N PRO A 53 1.23 -6.02 -14.03
CA PRO A 53 0.34 -6.24 -15.17
C PRO A 53 -0.84 -7.18 -14.86
N GLY A 54 -0.66 -8.04 -13.85
CA GLY A 54 -1.59 -9.08 -13.44
C GLY A 54 -2.67 -8.60 -12.47
N THR A 55 -3.51 -7.65 -12.90
CA THR A 55 -4.69 -7.18 -12.16
C THR A 55 -5.88 -6.98 -13.10
N GLY A 56 -7.10 -6.93 -12.55
CA GLY A 56 -8.32 -6.74 -13.34
C GLY A 56 -8.48 -5.32 -13.92
N THR A 57 -7.98 -4.31 -13.21
CA THR A 57 -8.20 -2.87 -13.51
C THR A 57 -6.90 -2.07 -13.51
N PRO A 58 -5.96 -2.32 -14.45
CA PRO A 58 -4.70 -1.59 -14.49
C PRO A 58 -4.90 -0.11 -14.85
N GLU A 59 -4.29 0.79 -14.09
CA GLU A 59 -4.30 2.23 -14.34
C GLU A 59 -2.85 2.76 -14.50
N ALA A 60 -2.60 3.56 -15.54
CA ALA A 60 -1.25 4.03 -15.85
C ALA A 60 -0.74 5.11 -14.88
N GLY A 61 0.58 5.14 -14.62
CA GLY A 61 1.22 6.18 -13.81
C GLY A 61 1.17 5.92 -12.31
N GLY A 62 0.96 4.66 -11.91
CA GLY A 62 0.93 4.22 -10.51
C GLY A 62 2.31 4.24 -9.84
N LEU A 63 2.36 3.66 -8.63
CA LEU A 63 3.60 3.58 -7.85
C LEU A 63 4.61 2.62 -8.49
N THR A 64 5.89 2.96 -8.38
CA THR A 64 6.95 1.97 -8.59
C THR A 64 7.03 1.02 -7.40
N MET A 65 7.54 -0.21 -7.59
CA MET A 65 7.77 -1.11 -6.45
C MET A 65 8.72 -0.54 -5.41
N ARG A 66 9.69 0.29 -5.81
CA ARG A 66 10.61 0.93 -4.87
C ARG A 66 9.89 1.92 -3.96
N GLU A 67 8.90 2.64 -4.46
CA GLU A 67 8.10 3.57 -3.66
C GLU A 67 7.15 2.81 -2.74
N ALA A 68 6.43 1.80 -3.25
CA ALA A 68 5.55 0.98 -2.42
C ALA A 68 6.29 0.36 -1.21
N LEU A 69 7.45 -0.26 -1.43
CA LEU A 69 8.27 -0.82 -0.35
C LEU A 69 8.74 0.26 0.63
N ARG A 70 9.10 1.46 0.16
CA ARG A 70 9.51 2.57 1.04
C ARG A 70 8.35 3.10 1.86
N ILE A 71 7.15 3.19 1.28
CA ILE A 71 5.93 3.57 2.00
C ILE A 71 5.66 2.56 3.10
N LEU A 72 5.57 1.26 2.78
CA LEU A 72 5.31 0.20 3.76
C LEU A 72 6.33 0.21 4.91
N ARG A 73 7.63 0.29 4.60
CA ARG A 73 8.68 0.38 5.62
C ARG A 73 8.59 1.67 6.45
N GLY A 74 8.19 2.77 5.82
CA GLY A 74 7.92 4.05 6.49
C GLY A 74 6.74 3.99 7.46
N LEU A 75 5.88 2.97 7.38
CA LEU A 75 4.76 2.73 8.30
C LEU A 75 5.17 1.98 9.58
N ARG A 76 6.44 1.56 9.70
CA ARG A 76 6.96 0.86 10.89
C ARG A 76 6.59 1.57 12.20
N GLY A 77 6.26 0.77 13.21
CA GLY A 77 5.98 1.25 14.57
C GLY A 77 4.54 1.66 14.85
N LEU A 78 3.66 1.69 13.85
CA LEU A 78 2.21 1.82 14.04
C LEU A 78 1.58 0.51 14.55
N ASP A 79 0.38 0.58 15.13
CA ASP A 79 -0.32 -0.57 15.72
C ASP A 79 -1.20 -1.33 14.72
N PHE A 80 -0.59 -2.07 13.80
CA PHE A 80 -1.33 -2.86 12.80
C PHE A 80 -1.98 -4.10 13.43
N VAL A 81 -3.31 -4.22 13.38
CA VAL A 81 -4.10 -5.40 13.83
C VAL A 81 -4.35 -6.43 12.72
N GLY A 82 -4.16 -6.06 11.47
CA GLY A 82 -4.35 -6.94 10.31
C GLY A 82 -3.94 -6.27 9.02
N ALA A 83 -3.75 -7.07 7.98
CA ALA A 83 -3.51 -6.56 6.64
C ALA A 83 -3.94 -7.58 5.57
N ASP A 84 -4.19 -7.10 4.35
CA ASP A 84 -4.42 -7.91 3.17
C ASP A 84 -3.63 -7.40 1.95
N LEU A 85 -3.46 -8.30 0.97
CA LEU A 85 -3.04 -7.99 -0.39
C LEU A 85 -4.10 -8.55 -1.33
N VAL A 86 -4.60 -7.71 -2.23
CA VAL A 86 -5.74 -8.04 -3.11
C VAL A 86 -5.41 -7.81 -4.59
N GLU A 87 -6.35 -8.21 -5.46
CA GLU A 87 -6.37 -7.98 -6.92
C GLU A 87 -5.22 -8.59 -7.74
N VAL A 88 -4.45 -9.52 -7.18
CA VAL A 88 -3.56 -10.35 -8.00
C VAL A 88 -4.39 -11.27 -8.89
N ALA A 89 -4.30 -11.06 -10.20
CA ALA A 89 -4.99 -11.81 -11.25
C ALA A 89 -4.00 -12.60 -12.12
N PRO A 90 -3.75 -13.90 -11.82
CA PRO A 90 -2.76 -14.71 -12.54
C PRO A 90 -3.01 -14.82 -14.05
N SER A 91 -4.26 -14.72 -14.50
CA SER A 91 -4.62 -14.74 -15.92
C SER A 91 -4.01 -13.59 -16.73
N PHE A 92 -3.64 -12.49 -16.06
CA PHE A 92 -3.06 -11.30 -16.67
C PHE A 92 -1.58 -11.10 -16.30
N ASP A 93 -0.93 -12.08 -15.66
CA ASP A 93 0.42 -11.96 -15.11
C ASP A 93 1.49 -12.76 -15.90
N PRO A 94 1.83 -12.36 -17.13
CA PRO A 94 2.86 -13.06 -17.90
C PRO A 94 4.19 -12.99 -17.18
N GLY A 95 4.82 -14.15 -16.95
CA GLY A 95 6.11 -14.23 -16.26
C GLY A 95 6.04 -14.05 -14.75
N THR A 96 4.85 -14.10 -14.14
CA THR A 96 4.63 -14.10 -12.67
C THR A 96 5.16 -12.85 -11.94
N LEU A 97 5.31 -11.74 -12.64
CA LEU A 97 5.87 -10.50 -12.10
C LEU A 97 5.00 -9.95 -10.96
N THR A 98 3.69 -9.90 -11.18
CA THR A 98 2.70 -9.41 -10.22
C THR A 98 2.66 -10.30 -9.00
N ALA A 99 2.67 -11.62 -9.19
CA ALA A 99 2.74 -12.58 -8.10
C ALA A 99 4.02 -12.41 -7.26
N PHE A 100 5.17 -12.19 -7.90
CA PHE A 100 6.45 -11.95 -7.22
C PHE A 100 6.45 -10.63 -6.42
N ASN A 101 5.93 -9.56 -7.03
CA ASN A 101 5.80 -8.27 -6.36
C ASN A 101 4.79 -8.34 -5.20
N GLY A 102 3.69 -9.06 -5.38
CA GLY A 102 2.72 -9.34 -4.33
C GLY A 102 3.32 -10.11 -3.16
N ALA A 103 4.12 -11.15 -3.43
CA ALA A 103 4.84 -11.88 -2.37
C ALA A 103 5.79 -10.96 -1.58
N SER A 104 6.45 -10.02 -2.27
CA SER A 104 7.32 -9.03 -1.64
C SER A 104 6.53 -8.06 -0.74
N VAL A 105 5.36 -7.61 -1.19
CA VAL A 105 4.44 -6.79 -0.38
C VAL A 105 3.98 -7.56 0.86
N LEU A 106 3.50 -8.80 0.69
CA LEU A 106 3.06 -9.66 1.81
C LEU A 106 4.15 -9.84 2.87
N PHE A 107 5.41 -9.96 2.46
CA PHE A 107 6.53 -10.05 3.40
C PHE A 107 6.71 -8.77 4.22
N GLU A 108 6.63 -7.59 3.60
CA GLU A 108 6.68 -6.32 4.33
C GLU A 108 5.49 -6.17 5.30
N LEU A 109 4.28 -6.55 4.87
CA LEU A 109 3.09 -6.55 5.73
C LEU A 109 3.26 -7.49 6.93
N LEU A 110 3.82 -8.69 6.72
CA LEU A 110 4.13 -9.64 7.78
C LEU A 110 5.11 -9.04 8.79
N CYS A 111 6.18 -8.36 8.34
CA CYS A 111 7.13 -7.70 9.22
C CYS A 111 6.45 -6.61 10.08
N LEU A 112 5.61 -5.76 9.48
CA LEU A 112 4.85 -4.74 10.22
C LEU A 112 3.94 -5.36 11.28
N LEU A 113 3.20 -6.42 10.92
CA LEU A 113 2.29 -7.12 11.83
C LEU A 113 3.05 -7.84 12.96
N ALA A 114 4.19 -8.46 12.65
CA ALA A 114 5.01 -9.14 13.64
C ALA A 114 5.53 -8.16 14.70
N GLU A 115 5.99 -6.98 14.29
CA GLU A 115 6.43 -5.94 15.23
C GLU A 115 5.27 -5.39 16.08
N ALA A 116 4.11 -5.10 15.48
CA ALA A 116 2.95 -4.62 16.21
C ALA A 116 2.43 -5.68 17.21
N ARG A 117 2.44 -6.96 16.82
CA ARG A 117 2.09 -8.07 17.72
C ARG A 117 3.09 -8.19 18.87
N ALA A 118 4.39 -8.12 18.60
CA ALA A 118 5.43 -8.22 19.63
C ALA A 118 5.35 -7.09 20.67
N LYS A 119 4.93 -5.88 20.28
CA LYS A 119 4.73 -4.75 21.20
C LYS A 119 3.50 -4.88 22.10
N ARG A 120 2.50 -5.67 21.70
CA ARG A 120 1.27 -5.91 22.45
C ARG A 120 1.37 -7.10 23.40
N ALA A 121 2.34 -7.99 23.16
CA ALA A 121 2.66 -9.12 24.01
C ALA A 121 3.43 -8.68 25.26
#